data_AF-A0A3D3EUZ4-F1
#
_entry.id   AF-A0A3D3EUZ4-F1
#
_cell.length_a   1.000
_cell.length_b   1.000
_cell.length_c   1.000
_cell.angle_alpha   90.00
_cell.angle_beta   90.00
_cell.angle_gamma   90.00
#
_symmetry.space_group_name_H-M   'P 1'
#
loop_
_entity.id
_entity.type
_entity.pdbx_description
1 polymer ?
#
loop_
_entity_poly.entity_id
_entity_poly.type
_entity_poly.pdbx_seq_one_letter_code
_entity_poly.pdbx_strand_id
1 'polypeptide(L)'
;LLPVEKGDKVLDICAAPGGKSTELGAKLQGEGILVSNDISNSRAKALLKNIELLGISNALVLSEAPNKLADVFPEYFDKILVDAPCSGEGMFRKSPSIMKNWEQYGVEYYNKLQKEIITFAARMLKPGGMMVYSTCTFSPEEDEGTISYLLEQFPEFHVVNAIPGNAMQQKLGLSYEGFAFGKPEWADGKDELKNCIRLWPHKLNGEGHFIALLRKDGDPYRENPSDTIPGRSAVGKDISGKSAMFKNATGKNTMSRNAAAGKKTLLSEEACSFIKKLDPNRISKGEIVVREPYVYLVPKGLPNLHGLRILRQGLLIGEMKKLRFEPSQALASAMNGKEYGKIISLKRDDPNVIRYLKCESVEFEEQYEDGWYLICVEGYPLGWGKITKNQFKNKYLPGWRWV
;
A
#
# COMPACT_ATOMS: atom_id res chain seq x y z
N LEU A 1 8.43 -14.67 2.32
CA LEU A 1 9.84 -14.45 2.72
C LEU A 1 9.95 -13.27 3.67
N LEU A 2 9.39 -12.09 3.36
CA LEU A 2 9.20 -11.04 4.37
C LEU A 2 8.01 -11.40 5.29
N PRO A 3 8.21 -11.57 6.62
CA PRO A 3 7.16 -11.98 7.55
C PRO A 3 6.35 -10.75 7.99
N VAL A 4 5.47 -10.26 7.12
CA VAL A 4 4.58 -9.13 7.43
C VAL A 4 3.44 -9.59 8.33
N GLU A 5 3.22 -8.84 9.41
CA GLU A 5 2.13 -9.06 10.36
C GLU A 5 1.13 -7.90 10.33
N LYS A 6 -0.08 -8.14 10.85
CA LYS A 6 -1.08 -7.08 11.01
C LYS A 6 -0.53 -6.00 11.93
N GLY A 7 -0.72 -4.74 11.57
CA GLY A 7 -0.24 -3.61 12.38
C GLY A 7 1.15 -3.12 12.00
N ASP A 8 1.93 -3.91 11.23
CA ASP A 8 3.26 -3.49 10.76
C ASP A 8 3.19 -2.19 9.93
N LYS A 9 4.21 -1.35 10.07
CA LYS A 9 4.53 -0.27 9.13
C LYS A 9 5.48 -0.83 8.07
N VAL A 10 5.00 -0.99 6.86
CA VAL A 10 5.71 -1.66 5.75
C VAL A 10 6.03 -0.67 4.64
N LEU A 11 7.26 -0.69 4.13
CA LEU A 11 7.66 0.06 2.94
C LEU A 11 7.93 -0.89 1.77
N ASP A 12 7.38 -0.56 0.61
CA ASP A 12 7.83 -1.03 -0.70
C ASP A 12 8.42 0.16 -1.45
N ILE A 13 9.76 0.21 -1.58
CA ILE A 13 10.48 1.41 -2.02
C ILE A 13 10.50 1.59 -3.55
N CYS A 14 10.32 0.50 -4.29
CA CYS A 14 10.34 0.42 -5.75
C CYS A 14 9.11 -0.34 -6.25
N ALA A 15 7.95 0.19 -5.89
CA ALA A 15 6.71 -0.54 -5.80
C ALA A 15 6.01 -0.79 -7.14
N ALA A 16 6.20 0.06 -8.16
CA ALA A 16 5.38 -0.05 -9.36
C ALA A 16 5.78 -1.27 -10.21
N PRO A 17 4.83 -1.97 -10.84
CA PRO A 17 3.43 -1.62 -10.99
C PRO A 17 2.53 -2.02 -9.80
N GLY A 18 3.05 -2.63 -8.75
CA GLY A 18 2.32 -2.86 -7.50
C GLY A 18 2.10 -4.32 -7.11
N GLY A 19 2.61 -5.30 -7.87
CA GLY A 19 2.40 -6.72 -7.56
C GLY A 19 2.83 -7.08 -6.12
N LYS A 20 4.07 -6.72 -5.75
CA LYS A 20 4.59 -6.98 -4.39
C LYS A 20 3.90 -6.13 -3.33
N SER A 21 3.72 -4.83 -3.57
CA SER A 21 2.90 -3.94 -2.72
C SER A 21 1.52 -4.51 -2.41
N THR A 22 0.85 -5.13 -3.40
CA THR A 22 -0.48 -5.69 -3.17
C THR A 22 -0.46 -6.97 -2.35
N GLU A 23 0.57 -7.80 -2.48
CA GLU A 23 0.79 -8.95 -1.59
C GLU A 23 1.05 -8.47 -0.14
N LEU A 24 1.86 -7.43 0.04
CA LEU A 24 2.12 -6.82 1.35
C LEU A 24 0.84 -6.26 1.96
N GLY A 25 0.05 -5.50 1.18
CA GLY A 25 -1.24 -4.96 1.63
C GLY A 25 -2.25 -6.04 2.00
N ALA A 26 -2.28 -7.17 1.27
CA ALA A 26 -3.13 -8.31 1.60
C ALA A 26 -2.75 -8.94 2.96
N LYS A 27 -1.45 -9.05 3.26
CA LYS A 27 -0.96 -9.57 4.55
C LYS A 27 -1.30 -8.65 5.73
N LEU A 28 -1.26 -7.34 5.51
CA LEU A 28 -1.62 -6.34 6.52
C LEU A 28 -3.11 -6.38 6.91
N GLN A 29 -4.00 -6.91 6.04
CA GLN A 29 -5.44 -7.00 6.29
C GLN A 29 -6.10 -5.67 6.73
N GLY A 30 -5.61 -4.56 6.18
CA GLY A 30 -6.08 -3.21 6.50
C GLY A 30 -5.71 -2.72 7.91
N GLU A 31 -4.73 -3.34 8.56
CA GLU A 31 -4.13 -2.90 9.83
C GLU A 31 -2.68 -2.47 9.60
N GLY A 32 -2.17 -1.52 10.40
CA GLY A 32 -0.84 -0.94 10.15
C GLY A 32 -0.84 0.01 8.96
N ILE A 33 0.33 0.22 8.35
CA ILE A 33 0.51 1.16 7.22
C ILE A 33 1.31 0.49 6.13
N LEU A 34 0.82 0.57 4.89
CA LEU A 34 1.61 0.29 3.70
C LEU A 34 2.09 1.59 3.06
N VAL A 35 3.40 1.82 2.95
CA VAL A 35 3.96 2.89 2.13
C VAL A 35 4.48 2.26 0.84
N SER A 36 3.95 2.67 -0.30
CA SER A 36 4.37 2.20 -1.62
C SER A 36 4.90 3.37 -2.43
N ASN A 37 6.19 3.33 -2.76
CA ASN A 37 6.86 4.40 -3.48
C ASN A 37 7.35 3.91 -4.85
N ASP A 38 7.24 4.75 -5.87
CA ASP A 38 8.02 4.57 -7.10
C ASP A 38 8.50 5.93 -7.62
N ILE A 39 9.80 6.03 -7.89
CA ILE A 39 10.41 7.28 -8.34
C ILE A 39 9.81 7.79 -9.67
N SER A 40 9.31 6.89 -10.51
CA SER A 40 8.63 7.25 -11.75
C SER A 40 7.16 7.58 -11.50
N ASN A 41 6.82 8.86 -11.61
CA ASN A 41 5.45 9.33 -11.40
C ASN A 41 4.43 8.67 -12.35
N SER A 42 4.82 8.32 -13.57
CA SER A 42 3.93 7.61 -14.51
C SER A 42 3.67 6.17 -14.05
N ARG A 43 4.68 5.46 -13.57
CA ARG A 43 4.54 4.11 -13.02
C ARG A 43 3.80 4.13 -11.67
N ALA A 44 4.03 5.14 -10.84
CA ALA A 44 3.33 5.33 -9.57
C ALA A 44 1.81 5.51 -9.74
N LYS A 45 1.34 6.05 -10.89
CA LYS A 45 -0.09 6.08 -11.22
C LYS A 45 -0.67 4.69 -11.49
N ALA A 46 0.10 3.80 -12.15
CA ALA A 46 -0.31 2.41 -12.35
C ALA A 46 -0.33 1.63 -11.03
N LEU A 47 0.66 1.87 -10.17
CA LEU A 47 0.68 1.38 -8.79
C LEU A 47 -0.58 1.81 -8.02
N LEU A 48 -0.92 3.11 -8.04
CA LEU A 48 -2.12 3.62 -7.38
C LEU A 48 -3.38 2.89 -7.86
N LYS A 49 -3.53 2.70 -9.17
CA LYS A 49 -4.66 1.96 -9.74
C LYS A 49 -4.76 0.55 -9.15
N ASN A 50 -3.64 -0.18 -9.06
CA ASN A 50 -3.64 -1.55 -8.52
C ASN A 50 -3.93 -1.58 -7.01
N ILE A 51 -3.43 -0.61 -6.24
CA ILE A 51 -3.77 -0.44 -4.81
C ILE A 51 -5.27 -0.20 -4.62
N GLU A 52 -5.87 0.66 -5.45
CA GLU A 52 -7.31 0.94 -5.41
C GLU A 52 -8.14 -0.28 -5.84
N LEU A 53 -7.74 -0.97 -6.91
CA LEU A 53 -8.43 -2.18 -7.40
C LEU A 53 -8.46 -3.31 -6.37
N LEU A 54 -7.36 -3.51 -5.65
CA LEU A 54 -7.25 -4.53 -4.59
C LEU A 54 -7.84 -4.08 -3.25
N GLY A 55 -8.38 -2.87 -3.17
CA GLY A 55 -9.09 -2.41 -1.98
C GLY A 55 -8.19 -2.14 -0.77
N ILE A 56 -6.90 -1.91 -0.98
CA ILE A 56 -5.94 -1.67 0.10
C ILE A 56 -6.19 -0.26 0.67
N SER A 57 -6.71 -0.22 1.89
CA SER A 57 -7.27 1.00 2.49
C SER A 57 -6.30 1.77 3.39
N ASN A 58 -5.21 1.13 3.82
CA ASN A 58 -4.19 1.67 4.71
C ASN A 58 -2.88 2.03 3.98
N ALA A 59 -2.97 2.40 2.70
CA ALA A 59 -1.81 2.72 1.87
C ALA A 59 -1.49 4.22 1.80
N LEU A 60 -0.20 4.55 1.75
CA LEU A 60 0.36 5.83 1.33
C LEU A 60 1.14 5.59 0.03
N VAL A 61 0.67 6.17 -1.08
CA VAL A 61 1.30 6.04 -2.39
C VAL A 61 2.10 7.30 -2.70
N LEU A 62 3.40 7.14 -2.92
CA LEU A 62 4.37 8.22 -3.12
C LEU A 62 5.06 8.12 -4.48
N SER A 63 5.62 9.25 -4.93
CA SER A 63 6.56 9.27 -6.04
C SER A 63 7.74 10.18 -5.72
N GLU A 64 8.69 9.64 -4.97
CA GLU A 64 9.86 10.35 -4.47
C GLU A 64 11.15 9.51 -4.57
N ALA A 65 12.27 10.22 -4.54
CA ALA A 65 13.59 9.61 -4.42
C ALA A 65 13.82 9.07 -2.98
N PRO A 66 14.54 7.94 -2.82
CA PRO A 66 14.78 7.31 -1.52
C PRO A 66 15.36 8.23 -0.44
N ASN A 67 16.22 9.17 -0.81
CA ASN A 67 16.84 10.12 0.12
C ASN A 67 15.81 10.98 0.85
N LYS A 68 14.81 11.51 0.13
CA LYS A 68 13.72 12.30 0.73
C LYS A 68 12.82 11.46 1.63
N LEU A 69 12.63 10.18 1.30
CA LEU A 69 11.90 9.27 2.18
C LEU A 69 12.66 9.07 3.49
N ALA A 70 13.98 8.86 3.41
CA ALA A 70 14.82 8.67 4.59
C ALA A 70 14.84 9.86 5.55
N ASP A 71 14.65 11.08 5.04
CA ASP A 71 14.53 12.30 5.86
C ASP A 71 13.20 12.35 6.64
N VAL A 72 12.13 11.75 6.10
CA VAL A 72 10.78 11.75 6.70
C VAL A 72 10.52 10.50 7.54
N PHE A 73 11.12 9.37 7.18
CA PHE A 73 10.88 8.05 7.78
C PHE A 73 12.13 7.43 8.44
N PRO A 74 12.95 8.17 9.21
CA PRO A 74 14.10 7.58 9.89
C PRO A 74 13.64 6.53 10.90
N GLU A 75 14.21 5.32 10.80
CA GLU A 75 13.89 4.17 11.64
C GLU A 75 12.38 3.97 11.86
N TYR A 76 11.55 4.16 10.84
CA TYR A 76 10.09 4.16 10.99
C TYR A 76 9.44 2.81 10.69
N PHE A 77 10.01 2.04 9.75
CA PHE A 77 9.38 0.83 9.24
C PHE A 77 9.78 -0.41 10.03
N ASP A 78 8.80 -1.26 10.31
CA ASP A 78 9.00 -2.58 10.88
C ASP A 78 9.52 -3.55 9.81
N LYS A 79 9.03 -3.38 8.57
CA LYS A 79 9.41 -4.21 7.42
C LYS A 79 9.67 -3.35 6.18
N ILE A 80 10.72 -3.66 5.43
CA ILE A 80 11.02 -3.00 4.15
C ILE A 80 11.20 -4.04 3.05
N LEU A 81 10.66 -3.75 1.87
CA LEU A 81 10.93 -4.46 0.63
C LEU A 81 11.71 -3.53 -0.31
N VAL A 82 12.87 -4.01 -0.74
CA VAL A 82 13.73 -3.43 -1.76
C VAL A 82 13.76 -4.37 -2.96
N ASP A 83 12.74 -4.30 -3.81
CA ASP A 83 12.75 -4.93 -5.13
C ASP A 83 13.47 -4.02 -6.11
N ALA A 84 14.79 -4.15 -6.19
CA ALA A 84 15.62 -3.12 -6.75
C ALA A 84 15.57 -3.10 -8.29
N PRO A 85 15.62 -1.91 -8.92
CA PRO A 85 15.95 -1.81 -10.33
C PRO A 85 17.28 -2.52 -10.60
N CYS A 86 17.29 -3.41 -11.59
CA CYS A 86 18.44 -4.22 -11.93
C CYS A 86 18.59 -4.36 -13.44
N SER A 87 19.70 -4.96 -13.85
CA SER A 87 20.02 -5.24 -15.25
C SER A 87 19.03 -6.22 -15.92
N GLY A 88 18.27 -6.97 -15.12
CA GLY A 88 17.04 -7.66 -15.55
C GLY A 88 17.27 -8.91 -16.41
N GLU A 89 18.41 -9.57 -16.26
CA GLU A 89 18.80 -10.76 -17.02
C GLU A 89 17.76 -11.90 -16.93
N GLY A 90 17.09 -12.05 -15.78
CA GLY A 90 15.99 -13.00 -15.60
C GLY A 90 14.79 -12.72 -16.50
N MET A 91 14.61 -11.48 -16.97
CA MET A 91 13.50 -11.10 -17.85
C MET A 91 13.78 -11.34 -19.34
N PHE A 92 15.00 -11.75 -19.71
CA PHE A 92 15.38 -11.97 -21.11
C PHE A 92 14.45 -12.96 -21.84
N ARG A 93 13.98 -14.01 -21.16
CA ARG A 93 13.06 -15.00 -21.74
C ARG A 93 11.68 -14.43 -22.05
N LYS A 94 11.22 -13.41 -21.31
CA LYS A 94 9.89 -12.80 -21.45
C LYS A 94 9.87 -11.52 -22.26
N SER A 95 10.95 -10.74 -22.25
CA SER A 95 10.96 -9.38 -22.77
C SER A 95 12.28 -9.05 -23.48
N PRO A 96 12.33 -9.19 -24.83
CA PRO A 96 13.51 -8.85 -25.61
C PRO A 96 13.95 -7.37 -25.47
N SER A 97 13.05 -6.46 -25.10
CA SER A 97 13.40 -5.05 -24.86
C SER A 97 14.34 -4.85 -23.68
N ILE A 98 14.35 -5.77 -22.70
CA ILE A 98 15.25 -5.68 -21.54
C ILE A 98 16.70 -5.93 -21.94
N MET A 99 16.96 -6.76 -22.96
CA MET A 99 18.31 -7.00 -23.49
C MET A 99 18.95 -5.70 -24.00
N LYS A 100 18.18 -4.86 -24.70
CA LYS A 100 18.67 -3.56 -25.20
C LYS A 100 19.03 -2.60 -24.07
N ASN A 101 18.25 -2.59 -22.99
CA ASN A 101 18.55 -1.76 -21.82
C ASN A 101 19.81 -2.27 -21.10
N TRP A 102 19.97 -3.59 -21.00
CA TRP A 102 21.16 -4.22 -20.43
C TRP A 102 22.41 -3.81 -21.22
N GLU A 103 22.36 -3.86 -22.56
CA GLU A 103 23.47 -3.42 -23.44
C GLU A 103 23.81 -1.93 -23.27
N GLN A 104 22.82 -1.08 -22.95
CA GLN A 104 23.02 0.36 -22.82
C GLN A 104 23.63 0.78 -21.48
N TYR A 105 23.15 0.23 -20.36
CA TYR A 105 23.52 0.69 -19.01
C TYR A 105 24.50 -0.25 -18.31
N GLY A 106 24.42 -1.55 -18.59
CA GLY A 106 25.22 -2.58 -17.94
C GLY A 106 24.97 -2.74 -16.43
N VAL A 107 25.68 -3.70 -15.86
CA VAL A 107 25.62 -4.08 -14.43
C VAL A 107 26.08 -2.95 -13.50
N GLU A 108 27.15 -2.23 -13.86
CA GLU A 108 27.78 -1.21 -13.01
C GLU A 108 26.82 -0.08 -12.63
N TYR A 109 26.01 0.38 -13.60
CA TYR A 109 25.01 1.42 -13.37
C TYR A 109 23.99 0.99 -12.30
N TYR A 110 23.44 -0.21 -12.44
CA TYR A 110 22.43 -0.74 -11.52
C TYR A 110 23.02 -1.08 -10.16
N ASN A 111 24.24 -1.62 -10.11
CA ASN A 111 24.94 -1.87 -8.84
C ASN A 111 25.08 -0.59 -8.00
N LYS A 112 25.51 0.51 -8.61
CA LYS A 112 25.63 1.81 -7.92
C LYS A 112 24.28 2.30 -7.39
N LEU A 113 23.23 2.19 -8.21
CA LEU A 113 21.88 2.58 -7.83
C LEU A 113 21.32 1.70 -6.69
N GLN A 114 21.56 0.39 -6.73
CA GLN A 114 21.14 -0.55 -5.71
C GLN A 114 21.80 -0.27 -4.36
N LYS A 115 23.11 0.01 -4.36
CA LYS A 115 23.86 0.42 -3.16
C LYS A 115 23.32 1.71 -2.55
N GLU A 116 22.93 2.68 -3.38
CA GLU A 116 22.28 3.90 -2.92
C GLU A 116 20.91 3.60 -2.27
N ILE A 117 20.05 2.85 -2.96
CA ILE A 117 18.70 2.50 -2.49
C ILE A 117 18.76 1.73 -1.16
N ILE A 118 19.60 0.69 -1.07
CA ILE A 118 19.68 -0.17 0.11
C ILE A 118 20.22 0.58 1.34
N THR A 119 21.11 1.55 1.14
CA THR A 119 21.62 2.45 2.19
C THR A 119 20.50 3.32 2.77
N PHE A 120 19.66 3.91 1.92
CA PHE A 120 18.51 4.67 2.41
C PHE A 120 17.46 3.78 3.06
N ALA A 121 17.22 2.58 2.53
CA ALA A 121 16.33 1.60 3.15
C ALA A 121 16.81 1.21 4.56
N ALA A 122 18.10 0.95 4.74
CA ALA A 122 18.69 0.61 6.04
C ALA A 122 18.45 1.70 7.10
N ARG A 123 18.57 2.98 6.73
CA ARG A 123 18.30 4.13 7.59
C ARG A 123 16.83 4.25 8.01
N MET A 124 15.90 3.76 7.18
CA MET A 124 14.46 3.82 7.45
C MET A 124 13.95 2.62 8.24
N LEU A 125 14.75 1.56 8.39
CA LEU A 125 14.37 0.35 9.12
C LEU A 125 14.59 0.53 10.62
N LYS A 126 13.57 0.19 11.41
CA LYS A 126 13.66 0.14 12.88
C LYS A 126 14.71 -0.86 13.36
N PRO A 127 15.33 -0.64 14.53
CA PRO A 127 16.02 -1.69 15.26
C PRO A 127 15.13 -2.93 15.41
N GLY A 128 15.67 -4.13 15.20
CA GLY A 128 14.92 -5.38 15.20
C GLY A 128 14.04 -5.63 13.96
N GLY A 129 13.91 -4.64 13.06
CA GLY A 129 13.14 -4.73 11.83
C GLY A 129 13.75 -5.68 10.81
N MET A 130 12.96 -6.04 9.79
CA MET A 130 13.40 -6.93 8.71
C MET A 130 13.28 -6.28 7.33
N MET A 131 14.23 -6.56 6.46
CA MET A 131 14.25 -6.08 5.09
C MET A 131 14.43 -7.24 4.12
N VAL A 132 13.64 -7.28 3.05
CA VAL A 132 13.94 -8.13 1.89
C VAL A 132 14.57 -7.28 0.81
N TYR A 133 15.73 -7.70 0.33
CA TYR A 133 16.31 -7.23 -0.93
C TYR A 133 16.06 -8.29 -2.01
N SER A 134 15.63 -7.88 -3.19
CA SER A 134 15.45 -8.78 -4.33
C SER A 134 15.77 -8.12 -5.66
N THR A 135 16.20 -8.95 -6.62
CA THR A 135 16.47 -8.56 -8.01
C THR A 135 15.94 -9.64 -8.95
N CYS A 136 15.69 -9.28 -10.21
CA CYS A 136 15.45 -10.23 -11.30
C CYS A 136 16.66 -10.35 -12.25
N THR A 137 17.88 -10.27 -11.70
CA THR A 137 19.13 -10.49 -12.45
C THR A 137 19.89 -11.70 -11.92
N PHE A 138 20.99 -12.08 -12.60
CA PHE A 138 21.91 -13.12 -12.15
C PHE A 138 23.30 -12.58 -11.83
N SER A 139 23.57 -11.29 -12.09
CA SER A 139 24.84 -10.62 -11.79
C SER A 139 25.21 -10.73 -10.30
N PRO A 140 26.38 -11.30 -9.96
CA PRO A 140 26.85 -11.34 -8.58
C PRO A 140 27.12 -9.95 -8.00
N GLU A 141 27.51 -8.97 -8.81
CA GLU A 141 27.75 -7.60 -8.38
C GLU A 141 26.45 -6.99 -7.84
N GLU A 142 25.35 -7.13 -8.57
CA GLU A 142 24.03 -6.65 -8.16
C GLU A 142 23.45 -7.44 -7.00
N ASP A 143 23.76 -8.74 -6.91
CA ASP A 143 23.22 -9.65 -5.91
C ASP A 143 24.08 -9.72 -4.63
N GLU A 144 25.00 -10.68 -4.51
CA GLU A 144 25.87 -10.84 -3.33
C GLU A 144 26.74 -9.59 -3.08
N GLY A 145 27.16 -8.88 -4.12
CA GLY A 145 27.96 -7.67 -4.03
C GLY A 145 27.22 -6.51 -3.35
N THR A 146 25.93 -6.32 -3.65
CA THR A 146 25.10 -5.31 -2.96
C THR A 146 24.87 -5.67 -1.49
N ILE A 147 24.63 -6.96 -1.20
CA ILE A 147 24.44 -7.41 0.18
C ILE A 147 25.74 -7.28 0.98
N SER A 148 26.88 -7.67 0.41
CA SER A 148 28.19 -7.52 1.05
C SER A 148 28.48 -6.07 1.40
N TYR A 149 28.23 -5.15 0.45
CA TYR A 149 28.35 -3.72 0.69
C TYR A 149 27.48 -3.24 1.85
N LEU A 150 26.21 -3.66 1.94
CA LEU A 150 25.35 -3.29 3.05
C LEU A 150 25.94 -3.75 4.39
N LEU A 151 26.39 -5.01 4.47
CA LEU A 151 26.92 -5.62 5.71
C LEU A 151 28.25 -4.99 6.17
N GLU A 152 28.99 -4.35 5.25
CA GLU A 152 30.17 -3.55 5.57
C GLU A 152 29.81 -2.16 6.07
N GLN A 153 28.85 -1.49 5.42
CA GLN A 153 28.44 -0.13 5.78
C GLN A 153 27.57 -0.08 7.04
N PHE A 154 26.80 -1.14 7.31
CA PHE A 154 25.89 -1.26 8.44
C PHE A 154 26.12 -2.60 9.16
N PRO A 155 27.14 -2.69 10.05
CA PRO A 155 27.50 -3.92 10.74
C PRO A 155 26.39 -4.51 11.63
N GLU A 156 25.36 -3.72 11.96
CA GLU A 156 24.17 -4.16 12.68
C GLU A 156 23.17 -4.97 11.83
N PHE A 157 23.43 -5.15 10.53
CA PHE A 157 22.61 -5.99 9.66
C PHE A 157 23.21 -7.39 9.51
N HIS A 158 22.34 -8.39 9.46
CA HIS A 158 22.68 -9.79 9.26
C HIS A 158 21.78 -10.44 8.22
N VAL A 159 22.32 -11.36 7.41
CA VAL A 159 21.52 -12.15 6.47
C VAL A 159 20.95 -13.36 7.21
N VAL A 160 19.63 -13.43 7.29
CA VAL A 160 18.90 -14.51 7.96
C VAL A 160 18.25 -15.44 6.95
N ASN A 161 18.16 -16.72 7.30
CA ASN A 161 17.52 -17.71 6.43
C ASN A 161 16.03 -17.40 6.28
N ALA A 162 15.59 -17.15 5.05
CA ALA A 162 14.20 -16.86 4.72
C ALA A 162 13.35 -18.13 4.54
N ILE A 163 13.99 -19.30 4.43
CA ILE A 163 13.31 -20.58 4.25
C ILE A 163 12.89 -21.12 5.62
N PRO A 164 11.59 -21.40 5.85
CA PRO A 164 11.13 -21.96 7.10
C PRO A 164 11.67 -23.38 7.31
N GLY A 165 11.83 -23.81 8.57
CA GLY A 165 12.30 -25.17 8.87
C GLY A 165 11.33 -26.27 8.38
N ASN A 166 11.84 -27.49 8.20
CA ASN A 166 11.13 -28.62 7.59
C ASN A 166 9.73 -28.89 8.18
N ALA A 167 9.57 -28.78 9.50
CA ALA A 167 8.27 -28.98 10.16
C ALA A 167 7.22 -27.95 9.70
N MET A 168 7.63 -26.69 9.51
CA MET A 168 6.75 -25.63 9.02
C MET A 168 6.49 -25.77 7.52
N GLN A 169 7.48 -26.20 6.73
CA GLN A 169 7.29 -26.51 5.31
C GLN A 169 6.20 -27.59 5.11
N GLN A 170 6.29 -28.69 5.86
CA GLN A 170 5.29 -29.76 5.83
C GLN A 170 3.91 -29.27 6.24
N LYS A 171 3.81 -28.46 7.31
CA LYS A 171 2.55 -27.88 7.77
C LYS A 171 1.89 -26.98 6.73
N LEU A 172 2.67 -26.22 5.96
CA LEU A 172 2.17 -25.30 4.94
C LEU A 172 1.98 -25.96 3.57
N GLY A 173 2.42 -27.20 3.38
CA GLY A 173 2.41 -27.87 2.08
C GLY A 173 3.32 -27.18 1.05
N LEU A 174 4.40 -26.55 1.50
CA LEU A 174 5.33 -25.81 0.65
C LEU A 174 6.61 -26.61 0.44
N SER A 175 7.09 -26.67 -0.81
CA SER A 175 8.40 -27.20 -1.17
C SER A 175 9.30 -26.07 -1.67
N TYR A 176 10.57 -26.12 -1.27
CA TYR A 176 11.63 -25.23 -1.74
C TYR A 176 12.64 -25.99 -2.62
N GLU A 177 12.22 -27.12 -3.18
CA GLU A 177 13.02 -27.89 -4.13
C GLU A 177 13.42 -27.02 -5.34
N GLY A 178 14.67 -27.18 -5.78
CA GLY A 178 15.24 -26.39 -6.89
C GLY A 178 15.77 -25.01 -6.49
N PHE A 179 15.56 -24.56 -5.26
CA PHE A 179 16.16 -23.31 -4.76
C PHE A 179 17.67 -23.50 -4.64
N ALA A 180 18.43 -22.55 -5.17
CA ALA A 180 19.86 -22.44 -4.93
C ALA A 180 20.12 -21.36 -3.87
N PHE A 181 21.36 -21.31 -3.40
CA PHE A 181 21.78 -20.40 -2.34
C PHE A 181 22.85 -19.43 -2.84
N GLY A 182 22.99 -18.31 -2.14
CA GLY A 182 24.02 -17.31 -2.41
C GLY A 182 25.43 -17.88 -2.33
N LYS A 183 26.35 -17.23 -3.04
CA LYS A 183 27.74 -17.64 -3.21
C LYS A 183 28.68 -16.59 -2.62
N PRO A 184 29.09 -16.72 -1.35
CA PRO A 184 30.01 -15.76 -0.72
C PRO A 184 31.27 -15.48 -1.55
N GLU A 185 31.78 -16.52 -2.21
CA GLU A 185 32.96 -16.46 -3.07
C GLU A 185 32.80 -15.56 -4.33
N TRP A 186 31.59 -15.14 -4.67
CA TRP A 186 31.35 -14.26 -5.82
C TRP A 186 31.48 -12.77 -5.48
N ALA A 187 31.55 -12.42 -4.20
CA ALA A 187 31.64 -11.04 -3.73
C ALA A 187 32.72 -10.84 -2.65
N ASP A 188 33.59 -11.82 -2.44
CA ASP A 188 34.54 -11.88 -1.31
C ASP A 188 33.84 -11.60 0.04
N GLY A 189 32.58 -12.03 0.16
CA GLY A 189 31.68 -11.63 1.23
C GLY A 189 31.63 -12.62 2.40
N LYS A 190 30.91 -12.24 3.46
CA LYS A 190 30.74 -13.04 4.67
C LYS A 190 30.00 -14.36 4.39
N ASP A 191 30.25 -15.37 5.23
CA ASP A 191 29.66 -16.72 5.06
C ASP A 191 28.12 -16.70 5.14
N GLU A 192 27.54 -15.70 5.83
CA GLU A 192 26.10 -15.51 5.94
C GLU A 192 25.39 -15.29 4.59
N LEU A 193 26.10 -14.93 3.52
CA LEU A 193 25.54 -14.84 2.16
C LEU A 193 25.00 -16.17 1.64
N LYS A 194 25.40 -17.31 2.22
CA LYS A 194 24.79 -18.62 1.94
C LYS A 194 23.31 -18.67 2.32
N ASN A 195 22.82 -17.76 3.15
CA ASN A 195 21.40 -17.64 3.49
C ASN A 195 20.58 -16.90 2.41
N CYS A 196 21.24 -16.24 1.45
CA CYS A 196 20.56 -15.68 0.28
C CYS A 196 20.04 -16.81 -0.62
N ILE A 197 19.00 -16.51 -1.39
CA ILE A 197 18.33 -17.45 -2.28
C ILE A 197 18.56 -17.02 -3.73
N ARG A 198 18.89 -17.99 -4.59
CA ARG A 198 18.96 -17.85 -6.04
C ARG A 198 17.96 -18.80 -6.70
N LEU A 199 17.08 -18.23 -7.52
CA LEU A 199 16.12 -18.97 -8.34
C LEU A 199 16.64 -19.01 -9.77
N TRP A 200 16.90 -20.21 -10.28
CA TRP A 200 17.46 -20.41 -11.62
C TRP A 200 16.42 -21.01 -12.57
N PRO A 201 16.27 -20.48 -13.80
CA PRO A 201 15.28 -20.98 -14.75
C PRO A 201 15.51 -22.42 -15.22
N HIS A 202 16.73 -22.95 -15.05
CA HIS A 202 17.05 -24.36 -15.37
C HIS A 202 16.86 -25.32 -14.18
N LYS A 203 16.59 -24.81 -12.98
CA LYS A 203 16.35 -25.63 -11.77
C LYS A 203 14.89 -25.65 -11.33
N LEU A 204 14.12 -24.65 -11.72
CA LEU A 204 12.71 -24.52 -11.38
C LEU A 204 11.93 -23.81 -12.49
N ASN A 205 10.61 -23.96 -12.49
CA ASN A 205 9.74 -23.28 -13.44
C ASN A 205 9.50 -21.82 -13.01
N GLY A 206 10.39 -20.93 -13.43
CA GLY A 206 10.38 -19.50 -13.13
C GLY A 206 11.37 -18.76 -14.02
N GLU A 207 11.37 -17.42 -13.98
CA GLU A 207 12.25 -16.58 -14.82
C GLU A 207 13.68 -16.51 -14.28
N GLY A 208 13.81 -16.18 -13.00
CA GLY A 208 15.08 -15.88 -12.36
C GLY A 208 14.90 -14.84 -11.26
N HIS A 209 15.50 -15.06 -10.08
CA HIS A 209 15.43 -14.11 -8.98
C HIS A 209 16.55 -14.32 -7.97
N PHE A 210 17.02 -13.23 -7.36
CA PHE A 210 17.83 -13.25 -6.15
C PHE A 210 17.05 -12.65 -4.99
N ILE A 211 17.23 -13.21 -3.79
CA ILE A 211 16.52 -12.76 -2.59
C ILE A 211 17.44 -12.85 -1.38
N ALA A 212 17.55 -11.78 -0.61
CA ALA A 212 18.17 -11.77 0.70
C ALA A 212 17.17 -11.26 1.75
N LEU A 213 16.97 -12.02 2.83
CA LEU A 213 16.24 -11.55 4.02
C LEU A 213 17.27 -11.07 5.03
N LEU A 214 17.13 -9.82 5.42
CA LEU A 214 18.05 -9.10 6.30
C LEU A 214 17.31 -8.76 7.59
N ARG A 215 18.03 -8.83 8.71
CA ARG A 215 17.55 -8.39 10.02
C ARG A 215 18.51 -7.35 10.57
N LYS A 216 17.97 -6.22 11.05
CA LYS A 216 18.73 -5.23 11.81
C LYS A 216 18.72 -5.60 13.28
N ASP A 217 19.86 -5.45 13.95
CA ASP A 217 19.97 -5.66 15.39
C ASP A 217 19.04 -4.73 16.18
N GLY A 218 18.75 -5.12 17.41
CA GLY A 218 17.91 -4.37 18.35
C GLY A 218 16.55 -4.99 18.63
N ASP A 219 15.81 -4.31 19.49
CA ASP A 219 14.49 -4.74 19.96
C ASP A 219 13.38 -4.21 19.02
N PRO A 220 12.62 -5.09 18.33
CA PRO A 220 11.54 -4.68 17.45
C PRO A 220 10.37 -4.00 18.18
N TYR A 221 10.29 -4.11 19.51
CA TYR A 221 9.25 -3.48 20.33
C TYR A 221 9.67 -2.14 20.93
N ARG A 222 10.86 -1.64 20.60
CA ARG A 222 11.31 -0.33 21.07
C ARG A 222 10.41 0.77 20.48
N GLU A 223 9.64 1.44 21.33
CA GLU A 223 8.87 2.61 20.92
C GLU A 223 9.81 3.73 20.47
N ASN A 224 9.58 4.27 19.27
CA ASN A 224 10.29 5.44 18.79
C ASN A 224 9.69 6.70 19.41
N PRO A 225 10.52 7.65 19.89
CA PRO A 225 10.05 8.94 20.38
C PRO A 225 9.21 9.72 19.34
N SER A 226 9.41 9.46 18.05
CA SER A 226 8.64 10.06 16.94
C SER A 226 7.23 9.47 16.76
N ASP A 227 6.94 8.29 17.34
CA ASP A 227 5.58 7.73 17.39
C ASP A 227 4.72 8.45 18.45
N THR A 228 5.34 9.16 19.39
CA THR A 228 4.67 10.11 20.28
C THR A 228 4.72 11.51 19.69
N ILE A 229 3.59 12.04 19.21
CA ILE A 229 3.46 13.44 18.83
C ILE A 229 3.72 14.31 20.08
N PRO A 230 4.74 15.20 20.10
CA PRO A 230 4.89 16.15 21.18
C PRO A 230 3.81 17.22 21.02
N GLY A 231 2.77 17.16 21.88
CA GLY A 231 1.79 18.23 21.99
C GLY A 231 0.33 17.78 21.91
N ARG A 232 -0.14 17.07 22.93
CA ARG A 232 -1.49 17.23 23.52
C ARG A 232 -1.64 16.29 24.72
N SER A 233 -1.24 16.78 25.89
CA SER A 233 -1.69 16.22 27.16
C SER A 233 -2.10 17.39 28.06
N ALA A 234 -3.41 17.59 28.18
CA ALA A 234 -4.11 18.20 29.32
C ALA A 234 -5.58 18.45 28.94
N VAL A 235 -6.43 17.43 29.02
CA VAL A 235 -7.82 17.42 29.52
C VAL A 235 -8.14 15.91 29.61
N GLY A 236 -8.04 15.26 30.77
CA GLY A 236 -9.01 15.37 31.84
C GLY A 236 -9.86 14.11 31.83
N LYS A 237 -9.54 13.16 32.72
CA LYS A 237 -10.34 11.97 33.02
C LYS A 237 -11.78 12.40 33.32
N ASP A 238 -12.73 11.90 32.53
CA ASP A 238 -13.97 11.27 32.97
C ASP A 238 -14.84 10.95 31.75
N ILE A 239 -15.84 10.08 31.98
CA ILE A 239 -16.93 9.64 31.09
C ILE A 239 -16.80 8.18 30.65
N SER A 240 -17.08 7.30 31.61
CA SER A 240 -18.16 6.32 31.42
C SER A 240 -19.47 7.07 31.12
N GLY A 241 -20.05 6.88 29.95
CA GLY A 241 -21.37 7.46 29.65
C GLY A 241 -21.61 7.69 28.16
N LYS A 242 -22.63 7.01 27.65
CA LYS A 242 -23.13 7.14 26.28
C LYS A 242 -23.45 8.61 25.93
N SER A 243 -23.26 8.94 24.64
CA SER A 243 -23.68 10.18 23.95
C SER A 243 -22.70 11.37 24.04
N ALA A 244 -21.75 11.45 23.10
CA ALA A 244 -21.06 12.68 22.72
C ALA A 244 -20.37 12.54 21.35
N MET A 245 -21.14 12.32 20.28
CA MET A 245 -20.71 12.57 18.91
C MET A 245 -21.87 13.35 18.29
N PHE A 246 -21.61 14.52 17.69
CA PHE A 246 -22.59 15.55 17.30
C PHE A 246 -23.07 16.46 18.43
N LYS A 247 -22.33 17.55 18.70
CA LYS A 247 -22.90 18.84 19.13
C LYS A 247 -21.84 19.94 19.00
N ASN A 248 -22.06 20.85 18.05
CA ASN A 248 -22.05 22.31 18.26
C ASN A 248 -22.22 23.02 16.90
N ALA A 249 -23.46 23.41 16.61
CA ALA A 249 -23.78 24.46 15.66
C ALA A 249 -25.17 25.04 15.97
N THR A 250 -25.26 25.86 17.02
CA THR A 250 -26.37 26.82 17.20
C THR A 250 -25.87 28.11 17.86
N GLY A 251 -25.80 29.17 17.05
CA GLY A 251 -26.09 30.59 17.37
C GLY A 251 -25.31 31.34 18.46
N LYS A 252 -24.51 32.35 18.08
CA LYS A 252 -24.88 33.79 18.07
C LYS A 252 -23.63 34.69 17.91
N ASN A 253 -23.85 35.82 17.25
CA ASN A 253 -22.91 36.92 16.98
C ASN A 253 -22.13 37.39 18.21
N THR A 254 -20.82 37.59 18.03
CA THR A 254 -20.11 38.78 18.49
C THR A 254 -18.85 38.99 17.63
N MET A 255 -18.73 40.18 17.05
CA MET A 255 -17.53 40.61 16.33
C MET A 255 -16.35 40.77 17.28
N SER A 256 -15.20 40.22 16.91
CA SER A 256 -13.90 40.84 17.21
C SER A 256 -12.88 40.39 16.15
N ARG A 257 -12.21 41.37 15.55
CA ARG A 257 -11.20 41.22 14.50
C ARG A 257 -9.85 40.89 15.16
N ASN A 258 -9.17 39.83 14.70
CA ASN A 258 -7.85 39.91 14.04
C ASN A 258 -7.18 38.54 13.84
N ALA A 259 -6.58 38.41 12.65
CA ALA A 259 -5.42 37.59 12.26
C ALA A 259 -5.53 36.04 12.13
N ALA A 260 -5.67 35.63 10.86
CA ALA A 260 -5.02 34.48 10.20
C ALA A 260 -4.95 33.11 10.92
N ALA A 261 -6.02 32.31 10.79
CA ALA A 261 -5.97 30.87 10.97
C ALA A 261 -6.77 30.18 9.85
N GLY A 262 -6.16 29.16 9.22
CA GLY A 262 -6.68 28.47 8.04
C GLY A 262 -8.12 27.99 8.23
N LYS A 263 -8.95 28.23 7.21
CA LYS A 263 -10.35 27.81 7.16
C LYS A 263 -10.39 26.28 7.24
N LYS A 264 -10.74 25.73 8.39
CA LYS A 264 -10.92 24.29 8.58
C LYS A 264 -12.15 23.87 7.78
N THR A 265 -11.97 23.34 6.58
CA THR A 265 -13.09 22.87 5.76
C THR A 265 -13.84 21.78 6.51
N LEU A 266 -15.14 21.98 6.66
CA LEU A 266 -16.05 21.04 7.29
C LEU A 266 -16.64 20.09 6.25
N LEU A 267 -16.92 18.85 6.66
CA LEU A 267 -17.69 17.89 5.86
C LEU A 267 -19.08 18.47 5.56
N SER A 268 -19.59 18.25 4.35
CA SER A 268 -20.99 18.52 4.05
C SER A 268 -21.92 17.61 4.85
N GLU A 269 -23.18 18.03 5.03
CA GLU A 269 -24.20 17.20 5.71
C GLU A 269 -24.40 15.85 5.01
N GLU A 270 -24.36 15.84 3.67
CA GLU A 270 -24.47 14.61 2.88
C GLU A 270 -23.26 13.70 3.03
N ALA A 271 -22.04 14.25 3.10
CA ALA A 271 -20.84 13.46 3.37
C ALA A 271 -20.92 12.83 4.77
N CYS A 272 -21.33 13.61 5.78
CA CYS A 272 -21.58 13.11 7.13
C CYS A 272 -22.63 12.00 7.14
N SER A 273 -23.76 12.22 6.46
CA SER A 273 -24.86 11.26 6.35
C SER A 273 -24.43 9.97 5.66
N PHE A 274 -23.61 10.06 4.60
CA PHE A 274 -23.07 8.89 3.92
C PHE A 274 -22.08 8.12 4.78
N ILE A 275 -21.11 8.79 5.40
CA ILE A 275 -20.09 8.16 6.25
C ILE A 275 -20.72 7.41 7.43
N LYS A 276 -21.80 7.94 8.02
CA LYS A 276 -22.56 7.25 9.09
C LYS A 276 -23.15 5.90 8.68
N LYS A 277 -23.30 5.65 7.39
CA LYS A 277 -23.82 4.38 6.84
C LYS A 277 -22.71 3.34 6.61
N LEU A 278 -21.45 3.73 6.75
CA LEU A 278 -20.30 2.82 6.61
C LEU A 278 -20.05 2.09 7.94
N ASP A 279 -19.41 0.92 7.86
CA ASP A 279 -19.04 0.12 9.04
C ASP A 279 -18.20 0.95 10.04
N PRO A 280 -18.67 1.14 11.29
CA PRO A 280 -17.93 1.85 12.33
C PRO A 280 -16.53 1.29 12.58
N ASN A 281 -16.34 -0.04 12.45
CA ASN A 281 -15.04 -0.67 12.65
C ASN A 281 -14.04 -0.17 11.60
N ARG A 282 -14.46 -0.03 10.35
CA ARG A 282 -13.62 0.56 9.29
C ARG A 282 -13.26 2.00 9.60
N ILE A 283 -14.24 2.81 9.97
CA ILE A 283 -14.01 4.24 10.26
C ILE A 283 -13.05 4.43 11.44
N SER A 284 -13.11 3.55 12.45
CA SER A 284 -12.22 3.63 13.62
C SER A 284 -10.74 3.36 13.32
N LYS A 285 -10.41 2.70 12.20
CA LYS A 285 -9.02 2.37 11.80
C LYS A 285 -8.22 3.59 11.31
N GLY A 286 -8.88 4.71 11.04
CA GLY A 286 -8.23 5.90 10.51
C GLY A 286 -8.83 7.20 11.03
N GLU A 287 -8.43 8.29 10.39
CA GLU A 287 -8.96 9.63 10.61
C GLU A 287 -9.58 10.16 9.33
N ILE A 288 -10.74 10.80 9.46
CA ILE A 288 -11.39 11.46 8.33
C ILE A 288 -10.69 12.78 8.04
N VAL A 289 -10.05 12.87 6.87
CA VAL A 289 -9.33 14.06 6.42
C VAL A 289 -9.99 14.60 5.16
N VAL A 290 -10.31 15.90 5.20
CA VAL A 290 -10.83 16.63 4.05
C VAL A 290 -9.68 17.33 3.33
N ARG A 291 -9.53 17.04 2.04
CA ARG A 291 -8.66 17.78 1.11
C ARG A 291 -9.53 18.16 -0.08
N GLU A 292 -10.16 19.34 0.01
CA GLU A 292 -11.21 19.76 -0.92
C GLU A 292 -10.86 19.45 -2.39
N PRO A 293 -11.80 18.87 -3.15
CA PRO A 293 -13.16 18.45 -2.76
C PRO A 293 -13.23 17.05 -2.11
N TYR A 294 -12.11 16.39 -1.86
CA TYR A 294 -12.06 14.97 -1.51
C TYR A 294 -12.11 14.69 -0.01
N VAL A 295 -12.66 13.53 0.34
CA VAL A 295 -12.71 13.00 1.70
C VAL A 295 -11.95 11.69 1.76
N TYR A 296 -11.01 11.58 2.69
CA TYR A 296 -10.14 10.43 2.87
C TYR A 296 -10.30 9.81 4.26
N LEU A 297 -10.13 8.50 4.35
CA LEU A 297 -9.84 7.79 5.60
C LEU A 297 -8.33 7.52 5.63
N VAL A 298 -7.62 8.31 6.43
CA VAL A 298 -6.15 8.26 6.53
C VAL A 298 -5.74 7.34 7.68
N PRO A 299 -4.81 6.38 7.48
CA PRO A 299 -4.36 5.52 8.57
C PRO A 299 -3.63 6.34 9.63
N LYS A 300 -3.80 5.95 10.90
CA LYS A 300 -3.14 6.58 12.05
C LYS A 300 -1.65 6.21 12.07
N GLY A 301 -0.81 7.09 12.62
CA GLY A 301 0.61 6.83 12.83
C GLY A 301 1.54 7.36 11.72
N LEU A 302 1.01 7.97 10.66
CA LEU A 302 1.83 8.63 9.65
C LEU A 302 2.55 9.88 10.22
N PRO A 303 3.85 10.08 9.91
CA PRO A 303 4.58 11.28 10.32
C PRO A 303 4.15 12.50 9.49
N ASN A 304 4.78 13.65 9.73
CA ASN A 304 4.58 14.83 8.90
C ASN A 304 5.15 14.59 7.49
N LEU A 305 4.28 14.54 6.48
CA LEU A 305 4.63 14.24 5.09
C LEU A 305 4.94 15.50 4.26
N HIS A 306 5.20 16.64 4.90
CA HIS A 306 5.47 17.90 4.20
C HIS A 306 6.67 17.76 3.24
N GLY A 307 6.50 18.22 1.99
CA GLY A 307 7.55 18.19 0.97
C GLY A 307 7.62 16.90 0.15
N LEU A 308 6.83 15.86 0.48
CA LEU A 308 6.71 14.66 -0.34
C LEU A 308 5.61 14.79 -1.40
N ARG A 309 5.87 14.26 -2.59
CA ARG A 309 4.90 14.06 -3.66
C ARG A 309 4.01 12.87 -3.36
N ILE A 310 2.86 13.15 -2.77
CA ILE A 310 1.84 12.17 -2.41
C ILE A 310 0.85 12.02 -3.57
N LEU A 311 0.67 10.80 -4.07
CA LEU A 311 -0.39 10.46 -5.03
C LEU A 311 -1.69 10.13 -4.31
N ARG A 312 -1.61 9.37 -3.21
CA ARG A 312 -2.76 8.98 -2.39
C ARG A 312 -2.34 8.76 -0.95
N GLN A 313 -3.17 9.21 -0.01
CA GLN A 313 -2.98 8.98 1.42
C GLN A 313 -4.25 8.37 2.01
N GLY A 314 -4.19 7.09 2.34
CA GLY A 314 -5.31 6.30 2.81
C GLY A 314 -6.37 6.07 1.74
N LEU A 315 -7.54 5.65 2.19
CA LEU A 315 -8.67 5.33 1.34
C LEU A 315 -9.42 6.60 0.94
N LEU A 316 -9.55 6.86 -0.37
CA LEU A 316 -10.46 7.88 -0.86
C LEU A 316 -11.91 7.42 -0.59
N ILE A 317 -12.63 8.10 0.30
CA ILE A 317 -14.04 7.77 0.59
C ILE A 317 -14.93 8.29 -0.54
N GLY A 318 -14.68 9.51 -0.99
CA GLY A 318 -15.51 10.16 -2.00
C GLY A 318 -15.17 11.62 -2.22
N GLU A 319 -16.01 12.27 -3.01
CA GLU A 319 -15.88 13.66 -3.43
C GLU A 319 -17.12 14.45 -2.98
N MET A 320 -16.89 15.59 -2.34
CA MET A 320 -17.91 16.59 -2.05
C MET A 320 -18.08 17.50 -3.26
N LYS A 321 -19.22 17.37 -3.94
CA LYS A 321 -19.66 18.29 -4.99
C LYS A 321 -20.61 19.32 -4.40
N LYS A 322 -20.88 20.40 -5.15
CA LYS A 322 -21.63 21.58 -4.67
C LYS A 322 -22.85 21.27 -3.78
N LEU A 323 -23.67 20.29 -4.16
CA LEU A 323 -24.90 19.89 -3.47
C LEU A 323 -25.03 18.36 -3.37
N ARG A 324 -23.92 17.61 -3.46
CA ARG A 324 -23.96 16.15 -3.35
C ARG A 324 -22.63 15.56 -2.89
N PHE A 325 -22.70 14.48 -2.12
CA PHE A 325 -21.56 13.58 -1.91
C PHE A 325 -21.60 12.41 -2.90
N GLU A 326 -20.47 12.14 -3.57
CA GLU A 326 -20.30 10.97 -4.43
C GLU A 326 -19.25 10.02 -3.83
N PRO A 327 -19.60 8.79 -3.46
CA PRO A 327 -18.64 7.81 -2.99
C PRO A 327 -17.69 7.39 -4.11
N SER A 328 -16.46 7.06 -3.76
CA SER A 328 -15.41 6.76 -4.72
C SER A 328 -15.43 5.29 -5.16
N GLN A 329 -14.85 5.03 -6.32
CA GLN A 329 -14.57 3.66 -6.76
C GLN A 329 -13.61 2.92 -5.81
N ALA A 330 -12.60 3.61 -5.27
CA ALA A 330 -11.66 3.04 -4.30
C ALA A 330 -12.37 2.55 -3.03
N LEU A 331 -13.40 3.28 -2.56
CA LEU A 331 -14.23 2.86 -1.44
C LEU A 331 -14.98 1.57 -1.77
N ALA A 332 -15.62 1.48 -2.95
CA ALA A 332 -16.32 0.26 -3.34
C ALA A 332 -15.36 -0.95 -3.38
N SER A 333 -14.19 -0.79 -4.00
CA SER A 333 -13.17 -1.85 -4.08
C SER A 333 -12.61 -2.26 -2.73
N ALA A 334 -12.60 -1.37 -1.73
CA ALA A 334 -12.12 -1.67 -0.38
C ALA A 334 -13.16 -2.31 0.54
N MET A 335 -14.43 -2.38 0.13
CA MET A 335 -15.53 -2.96 0.92
C MET A 335 -15.71 -4.44 0.59
N ASN A 336 -16.49 -5.14 1.41
CA ASN A 336 -17.10 -6.41 1.05
C ASN A 336 -18.63 -6.27 0.89
N GLY A 337 -19.27 -7.23 0.22
CA GLY A 337 -20.72 -7.24 -0.04
C GLY A 337 -21.63 -7.38 1.19
N LYS A 338 -21.13 -7.14 2.41
CA LYS A 338 -21.91 -7.07 3.66
C LYS A 338 -21.69 -5.76 4.42
N GLU A 339 -20.75 -4.92 3.98
CA GLU A 339 -20.37 -3.68 4.68
C GLU A 339 -21.26 -2.47 4.35
N TYR A 340 -22.28 -2.64 3.49
CA TYR A 340 -23.18 -1.56 3.11
C TYR A 340 -24.65 -2.00 3.13
N GLY A 341 -25.54 -1.12 3.59
CA GLY A 341 -26.95 -1.47 3.78
C GLY A 341 -27.78 -1.60 2.49
N LYS A 342 -27.31 -1.06 1.36
CA LYS A 342 -28.02 -1.08 0.06
C LYS A 342 -27.15 -1.75 -0.99
N ILE A 343 -27.39 -3.04 -1.27
CA ILE A 343 -26.59 -3.85 -2.19
C ILE A 343 -27.48 -4.37 -3.31
N ILE A 344 -26.97 -4.35 -4.55
CA ILE A 344 -27.51 -5.12 -5.67
C ILE A 344 -26.44 -6.16 -6.02
N SER A 345 -26.73 -7.43 -5.77
CA SER A 345 -25.80 -8.53 -6.04
C SER A 345 -26.25 -9.31 -7.26
N LEU A 346 -25.52 -9.16 -8.35
CA LEU A 346 -25.73 -9.89 -9.60
C LEU A 346 -25.14 -11.29 -9.52
N LYS A 347 -25.71 -12.22 -10.31
CA LYS A 347 -25.08 -13.51 -10.57
C LYS A 347 -23.95 -13.33 -11.58
N ARG A 348 -22.95 -14.22 -11.54
CA ARG A 348 -21.79 -14.15 -12.44
C ARG A 348 -22.17 -14.17 -13.93
N ASP A 349 -23.22 -14.91 -14.28
CA ASP A 349 -23.72 -15.10 -15.65
C ASP A 349 -24.76 -14.05 -16.07
N ASP A 350 -25.12 -13.11 -15.18
CA ASP A 350 -26.05 -12.04 -15.51
C ASP A 350 -25.43 -11.08 -16.56
N PRO A 351 -26.08 -10.86 -17.72
CA PRO A 351 -25.60 -9.94 -18.74
C PRO A 351 -25.35 -8.51 -18.23
N ASN A 352 -26.07 -8.10 -17.18
CA ASN A 352 -25.92 -6.80 -16.54
C ASN A 352 -24.54 -6.60 -15.90
N VAL A 353 -23.79 -7.66 -15.59
CA VAL A 353 -22.40 -7.57 -15.12
C VAL A 353 -21.52 -6.91 -16.18
N ILE A 354 -21.58 -7.41 -17.41
CA ILE A 354 -20.77 -6.89 -18.50
C ILE A 354 -21.22 -5.48 -18.88
N ARG A 355 -22.53 -5.23 -18.97
CA ARG A 355 -23.09 -3.89 -19.22
C ARG A 355 -22.60 -2.89 -18.16
N TYR A 356 -22.64 -3.29 -16.88
CA TYR A 356 -22.17 -2.46 -15.79
C TYR A 356 -20.69 -2.08 -15.94
N LEU A 357 -19.82 -3.08 -16.18
CA LEU A 357 -18.37 -2.88 -16.35
C LEU A 357 -18.02 -2.08 -17.62
N LYS A 358 -18.88 -2.11 -18.65
CA LYS A 358 -18.78 -1.28 -19.86
C LYS A 358 -19.30 0.15 -19.68
N CYS A 359 -19.77 0.51 -18.48
CA CYS A 359 -20.46 1.77 -18.20
C CYS A 359 -21.74 1.97 -19.01
N GLU A 360 -22.41 0.89 -19.42
CA GLU A 360 -23.67 0.92 -20.14
C GLU A 360 -24.85 1.07 -19.16
N SER A 361 -26.03 1.36 -19.71
CA SER A 361 -27.28 1.35 -18.97
C SER A 361 -27.60 -0.07 -18.52
N VAL A 362 -28.05 -0.19 -17.27
CA VAL A 362 -28.48 -1.44 -16.66
C VAL A 362 -29.92 -1.24 -16.20
N GLU A 363 -30.77 -2.21 -16.50
CA GLU A 363 -32.17 -2.24 -16.09
C GLU A 363 -32.36 -3.39 -15.12
N PHE A 364 -33.11 -3.13 -14.06
CA PHE A 364 -33.48 -4.12 -13.06
C PHE A 364 -34.99 -4.26 -13.05
N GLU A 365 -35.48 -5.51 -12.93
CA GLU A 365 -36.91 -5.81 -12.86
C GLU A 365 -37.50 -5.40 -11.50
N GLU A 366 -36.69 -5.44 -10.45
CA GLU A 366 -37.07 -5.06 -9.09
C GLU A 366 -37.15 -3.54 -8.91
N GLN A 367 -38.06 -3.09 -8.05
CA GLN A 367 -38.13 -1.69 -7.62
C GLN A 367 -37.17 -1.44 -6.46
N TYR A 368 -36.38 -0.38 -6.58
CA TYR A 368 -35.44 0.04 -5.55
C TYR A 368 -35.76 1.45 -5.06
N GLU A 369 -35.53 1.67 -3.77
CA GLU A 369 -35.60 3.00 -3.19
C GLU A 369 -34.51 3.93 -3.73
N ASP A 370 -34.73 5.24 -3.62
CA ASP A 370 -33.71 6.22 -3.96
C ASP A 370 -32.46 6.08 -3.06
N GLY A 371 -31.28 6.22 -3.68
CA GLY A 371 -30.01 6.17 -2.95
C GLY A 371 -28.83 5.63 -3.75
N TRP A 372 -27.72 5.49 -3.03
CA TRP A 372 -26.53 4.79 -3.50
C TRP A 372 -26.67 3.30 -3.22
N TYR A 373 -26.26 2.47 -4.18
CA TYR A 373 -26.20 1.02 -4.06
C TYR A 373 -24.80 0.54 -4.38
N LEU A 374 -24.27 -0.35 -3.54
CA LEU A 374 -23.05 -1.09 -3.83
C LEU A 374 -23.42 -2.21 -4.82
N ILE A 375 -22.81 -2.21 -5.99
CA ILE A 375 -23.04 -3.22 -7.01
C ILE A 375 -22.03 -4.33 -6.80
N CYS A 376 -22.52 -5.55 -6.63
CA CYS A 376 -21.70 -6.73 -6.38
C CYS A 376 -21.96 -7.81 -7.43
N VAL A 377 -20.99 -8.70 -7.60
CA VAL A 377 -21.17 -10.00 -8.26
C VAL A 377 -20.82 -11.07 -7.24
N GLU A 378 -21.79 -11.92 -6.89
CA GLU A 378 -21.60 -12.99 -5.90
C GLU A 378 -20.94 -12.49 -4.58
N GLY A 379 -21.31 -11.28 -4.13
CA GLY A 379 -20.78 -10.65 -2.91
C GLY A 379 -19.45 -9.90 -3.07
N TYR A 380 -18.80 -9.92 -4.24
CA TYR A 380 -17.62 -9.12 -4.55
C TYR A 380 -18.02 -7.76 -5.13
N PRO A 381 -17.62 -6.63 -4.52
CA PRO A 381 -17.98 -5.32 -5.04
C PRO A 381 -17.33 -5.01 -6.38
N LEU A 382 -18.14 -4.52 -7.33
CA LEU A 382 -17.68 -3.96 -8.59
C LEU A 382 -17.57 -2.44 -8.52
N GLY A 383 -18.48 -1.77 -7.82
CA GLY A 383 -18.54 -0.31 -7.82
C GLY A 383 -19.86 0.22 -7.28
N TRP A 384 -20.17 1.47 -7.60
CA TRP A 384 -21.41 2.12 -7.20
C TRP A 384 -22.44 2.21 -8.32
N GLY A 385 -23.70 2.21 -7.92
CA GLY A 385 -24.85 2.66 -8.70
C GLY A 385 -25.65 3.69 -7.91
N LYS A 386 -26.34 4.60 -8.62
CA LYS A 386 -27.25 5.56 -7.98
C LYS A 386 -28.64 5.42 -8.57
N ILE A 387 -29.63 5.21 -7.70
CA ILE A 387 -31.04 5.13 -8.07
C ILE A 387 -31.74 6.43 -7.69
N THR A 388 -32.53 6.97 -8.61
CA THR A 388 -33.35 8.17 -8.39
C THR A 388 -34.62 8.05 -9.21
N LYS A 389 -35.79 8.07 -8.55
CA LYS A 389 -37.11 7.87 -9.20
C LYS A 389 -37.13 6.60 -10.06
N ASN A 390 -36.66 5.49 -9.49
CA ASN A 390 -36.53 4.18 -10.14
C ASN A 390 -35.62 4.14 -11.39
N GLN A 391 -34.83 5.18 -11.65
CA GLN A 391 -33.81 5.17 -12.72
C GLN A 391 -32.44 4.83 -12.15
N PHE A 392 -31.84 3.77 -12.67
CA PHE A 392 -30.47 3.39 -12.34
C PHE A 392 -29.46 4.23 -13.13
N LYS A 393 -28.49 4.80 -12.42
CA LYS A 393 -27.32 5.45 -13.01
C LYS A 393 -26.09 4.65 -12.65
N ASN A 394 -25.44 4.12 -13.68
CA ASN A 394 -24.15 3.47 -13.54
C ASN A 394 -23.10 4.49 -13.10
N LYS A 395 -22.41 4.22 -11.99
CA LYS A 395 -21.37 5.06 -11.40
C LYS A 395 -20.01 4.37 -11.33
N TYR A 396 -19.85 3.29 -12.10
CA TYR A 396 -18.55 2.68 -12.31
C TYR A 396 -17.57 3.69 -12.90
N LEU A 397 -16.31 3.66 -12.43
CA LEU A 397 -15.30 4.63 -12.84
C LEU A 397 -15.01 4.52 -14.35
N PRO A 398 -15.26 5.56 -15.16
CA PRO A 398 -15.10 5.44 -16.63
C PRO A 398 -13.69 5.06 -17.09
N GLY A 399 -12.65 5.46 -16.35
CA GLY A 399 -11.26 5.08 -16.64
C GLY A 399 -10.95 3.60 -16.40
N TRP A 400 -11.87 2.84 -15.79
CA TRP A 400 -11.75 1.40 -15.54
C TRP A 400 -12.73 0.58 -16.38
N ARG A 401 -13.40 1.24 -17.34
CA ARG A 401 -14.32 0.60 -18.28
C ARG A 401 -13.65 -0.63 -18.92
N TRP A 402 -14.38 -1.73 -18.94
CA TRP A 402 -13.97 -2.91 -19.71
C TRP A 402 -14.09 -2.57 -21.20
N VAL A 403 -12.95 -2.62 -21.90
CA VAL A 403 -12.86 -2.44 -23.36
C VAL A 403 -12.97 -3.77 -24.08
#